data_AF-A0A4R5DI01-F1
#
_entry.id   AF-A0A4R5DI01-F1
#
_cell.length_a   1.000
_cell.length_b   1.000
_cell.length_c   1.000
_cell.angle_alpha   90.00
_cell.angle_beta   90.00
_cell.angle_gamma   90.00
#
_symmetry.space_group_name_H-M   'P 1'
#
loop_
_entity.id
_entity.type
_entity.pdbx_description
1 polymer ?
#
loop_
_entity_poly.entity_id
_entity_poly.type
_entity_poly.pdbx_seq_one_letter_code
_entity_poly.pdbx_strand_id
1 'polypeptide(L)'
;MVTVPNSEHRDVIVRAPFLGDEVGHMVARHDAEGPTIDVRLAPQDTEQHVEFSISPAEARELAEQLVRIADAAQRAGWTPDVLAQVRERFLPGHTDQQIIERLDRLAERLGGFVLGHHGRVSWRAGRILTAELGAEAVGRAALALEAAVEQLSAVGAAVGPLTELRAALTQLDVFYRAESEHRP
;
A
#
# COMPACT_ATOMS: atom_id res chain seq x y z
N MET A 1 -17.64 -64.45 5.34
CA MET A 1 -17.99 -63.17 4.70
C MET A 1 -17.87 -62.12 5.78
N VAL A 2 -16.71 -61.45 5.87
CA VAL A 2 -16.43 -60.43 6.89
C VAL A 2 -16.63 -59.09 6.21
N THR A 3 -17.69 -58.38 6.60
CA THR A 3 -17.94 -57.00 6.16
C THR A 3 -16.97 -56.11 6.93
N VAL A 4 -15.91 -55.67 6.26
CA VAL A 4 -15.02 -54.63 6.79
C VAL A 4 -15.83 -53.32 6.86
N PRO A 5 -15.83 -52.59 8.00
CA PRO A 5 -16.54 -51.32 8.08
C PRO A 5 -15.97 -50.33 7.05
N ASN A 6 -16.84 -49.72 6.27
CA ASN A 6 -16.50 -48.68 5.29
C ASN A 6 -16.04 -47.41 6.04
N SER A 7 -14.73 -47.26 6.25
CA SER A 7 -14.12 -46.20 7.06
C SER A 7 -13.69 -44.96 6.26
N GLU A 8 -14.43 -44.57 5.21
CA GLU A 8 -14.02 -43.42 4.38
C GLU A 8 -15.20 -42.53 3.95
N HIS A 9 -16.03 -42.09 4.89
CA HIS A 9 -16.76 -40.84 4.67
C HIS A 9 -15.77 -39.68 4.90
N ARG A 10 -14.96 -39.39 3.88
CA ARG A 10 -14.15 -38.17 3.82
C ARG A 10 -15.01 -37.09 3.19
N ASP A 11 -15.53 -36.20 4.03
CA ASP A 11 -16.36 -35.10 3.53
C ASP A 11 -15.45 -34.04 2.90
N VAL A 12 -15.57 -33.87 1.58
CA VAL A 12 -14.87 -32.81 0.85
C VAL A 12 -15.54 -31.48 1.19
N ILE A 13 -14.77 -30.57 1.78
CA ILE A 13 -15.25 -29.24 2.16
C ILE A 13 -15.13 -28.28 0.97
N VAL A 14 -13.95 -28.23 0.33
CA VAL A 14 -13.69 -27.37 -0.84
C VAL A 14 -12.59 -27.96 -1.71
N ARG A 15 -12.67 -27.71 -3.02
CA ARG A 15 -11.63 -28.04 -4.00
C ARG A 15 -11.26 -26.80 -4.82
N ALA A 16 -9.97 -26.58 -5.01
CA ALA A 16 -9.46 -25.50 -5.84
C ALA A 16 -8.28 -25.97 -6.70
N PRO A 17 -8.14 -25.50 -7.94
CA PRO A 17 -6.91 -25.67 -8.72
C PRO A 17 -5.78 -24.84 -8.09
N PHE A 18 -4.55 -25.37 -8.12
CA PHE A 18 -3.35 -24.73 -7.55
C PHE A 18 -2.35 -24.26 -8.60
N LEU A 19 -2.14 -25.03 -9.69
CA LEU A 19 -1.22 -24.69 -10.79
C LEU A 19 -1.89 -24.70 -12.17
N GLY A 20 -3.20 -24.94 -12.21
CA GLY A 20 -4.02 -25.13 -13.41
C GLY A 20 -4.96 -26.32 -13.25
N ASP A 21 -6.09 -26.32 -13.97
CA ASP A 21 -7.16 -27.31 -13.81
C ASP A 21 -6.70 -28.75 -14.12
N GLU A 22 -5.63 -28.91 -14.89
CA GLU A 22 -5.14 -30.21 -15.36
C GLU A 22 -3.81 -30.66 -14.71
N VAL A 23 -3.26 -29.87 -13.77
CA VAL A 23 -1.91 -30.10 -13.23
C VAL A 23 -1.92 -30.37 -11.74
N GLY A 24 -2.75 -29.64 -10.98
CA GLY A 24 -2.73 -29.78 -9.54
C GLY A 24 -3.92 -29.18 -8.83
N HIS A 25 -4.40 -29.89 -7.81
CA HIS A 25 -5.54 -29.48 -7.00
C HIS A 25 -5.22 -29.58 -5.52
N MET A 26 -5.86 -28.70 -4.76
CA MET A 26 -5.97 -28.82 -3.32
C MET A 26 -7.40 -29.16 -2.96
N VAL A 27 -7.56 -30.10 -2.03
CA VAL A 27 -8.87 -30.52 -1.52
C VAL A 27 -8.84 -30.42 0.00
N ALA A 28 -9.63 -29.52 0.57
CA ALA A 28 -9.85 -29.52 2.00
C ALA A 28 -10.90 -30.60 2.33
N ARG A 29 -10.59 -31.43 3.31
CA ARG A 29 -11.45 -32.52 3.77
C ARG A 29 -11.60 -32.49 5.27
N HIS A 30 -12.64 -33.13 5.76
CA HIS A 30 -12.72 -33.55 7.15
C HIS A 30 -12.58 -35.07 7.20
N ASP A 31 -11.58 -35.55 7.92
CA ASP A 31 -11.38 -36.98 8.19
C ASP A 31 -11.51 -37.28 9.70
N ALA A 32 -11.11 -38.47 10.13
CA ALA A 32 -11.20 -38.91 11.52
C ALA A 32 -10.22 -38.20 12.45
N GLU A 33 -9.14 -37.61 11.92
CA GLU A 33 -8.11 -36.90 12.66
C GLU A 33 -8.34 -35.38 12.67
N GLY A 34 -9.14 -34.87 11.73
CA GLY A 34 -9.64 -33.49 11.72
C GLY A 34 -9.69 -32.90 10.32
N PRO A 35 -9.67 -31.55 10.20
CA PRO A 35 -9.58 -30.90 8.90
C PRO A 35 -8.17 -31.06 8.32
N THR A 36 -8.09 -31.59 7.12
CA THR A 36 -6.84 -31.79 6.36
C THR A 36 -6.96 -31.16 4.98
N ILE A 37 -5.83 -30.77 4.39
CA ILE A 37 -5.74 -30.25 3.02
C ILE A 37 -4.83 -31.20 2.25
N ASP A 38 -5.44 -31.95 1.32
CA ASP A 38 -4.71 -32.82 0.41
C ASP A 38 -4.27 -32.01 -0.80
N VAL A 39 -2.96 -32.00 -1.07
CA VAL A 39 -2.37 -31.40 -2.26
C VAL A 39 -1.93 -32.51 -3.19
N ARG A 40 -2.43 -32.48 -4.42
CA ARG A 40 -2.03 -33.41 -5.48
C ARG A 40 -1.52 -32.66 -6.68
N LEU A 41 -0.33 -33.03 -7.12
CA LEU A 41 0.32 -32.58 -8.35
C LEU A 41 0.50 -33.80 -9.25
N ALA A 42 -0.10 -33.78 -10.43
CA ALA A 42 0.00 -34.85 -11.41
C ALA A 42 -0.10 -34.23 -12.82
N PRO A 43 1.03 -33.79 -13.41
CA PRO A 43 1.04 -33.27 -14.77
C PRO A 43 0.55 -34.33 -15.76
N GLN A 44 -0.28 -33.91 -16.71
CA GLN A 44 -0.72 -34.77 -17.81
C GLN A 44 0.48 -35.36 -18.57
N ASP A 45 0.31 -36.57 -19.08
CA ASP A 45 1.31 -37.30 -19.88
C ASP A 45 2.62 -37.66 -19.13
N THR A 46 2.59 -37.65 -17.79
CA THR A 46 3.70 -38.13 -16.96
C THR A 46 3.22 -39.13 -15.90
N GLU A 47 4.08 -40.09 -15.53
CA GLU A 47 3.83 -40.96 -14.36
C GLU A 47 4.21 -40.27 -13.02
N GLN A 48 4.75 -39.05 -13.09
CA GLN A 48 5.18 -38.30 -11.93
C GLN A 48 3.97 -37.74 -11.19
N HIS A 49 3.85 -38.10 -9.93
CA HIS A 49 2.84 -37.55 -9.05
C HIS A 49 3.46 -37.26 -7.69
N VAL A 50 2.98 -36.18 -7.08
CA VAL A 50 3.27 -35.83 -5.69
C VAL A 50 1.93 -35.63 -5.01
N GLU A 51 1.71 -36.36 -3.93
CA GLU A 51 0.53 -36.26 -3.09
C GLU A 51 0.98 -36.16 -1.63
N PHE A 52 0.52 -35.13 -0.94
CA PHE A 52 0.79 -34.92 0.47
C PHE A 52 -0.39 -34.21 1.13
N SER A 53 -0.57 -34.47 2.42
CA SER A 53 -1.60 -33.86 3.24
C SER A 53 -0.95 -32.92 4.24
N ILE A 54 -1.53 -31.74 4.41
CA ILE A 54 -1.10 -30.75 5.40
C ILE A 54 -2.27 -30.30 6.24
N SER A 55 -2.01 -29.95 7.49
CA SER A 55 -2.97 -29.30 8.36
C SER A 55 -3.24 -27.85 7.91
N PRO A 56 -4.37 -27.24 8.34
CA PRO A 56 -4.61 -25.81 8.12
C PRO A 56 -3.56 -24.88 8.76
N ALA A 57 -2.81 -25.33 9.76
CA ALA A 57 -1.72 -24.55 10.34
C ALA A 57 -0.49 -24.55 9.40
N GLU A 58 -0.05 -25.73 8.98
CA GLU A 58 1.05 -25.89 8.02
C GLU A 58 0.76 -25.22 6.68
N ALA A 59 -0.50 -25.25 6.22
CA ALA A 59 -0.90 -24.55 5.00
C ALA A 59 -0.73 -23.03 5.10
N ARG A 60 -1.00 -22.44 6.29
CA ARG A 60 -0.77 -21.01 6.52
C ARG A 60 0.72 -20.69 6.56
N GLU A 61 1.52 -21.52 7.23
CA GLU A 61 2.98 -21.35 7.26
C GLU A 61 3.59 -21.46 5.85
N LEU A 62 3.15 -22.42 5.04
CA LEU A 62 3.57 -22.57 3.65
C LEU A 62 3.17 -21.34 2.82
N ALA A 63 1.95 -20.82 2.98
CA ALA A 63 1.51 -19.62 2.30
C ALA A 63 2.41 -18.41 2.64
N GLU A 64 2.77 -18.23 3.91
CA GLU A 64 3.71 -17.18 4.32
C GLU A 64 5.10 -17.37 3.72
N GLN A 65 5.60 -18.60 3.64
CA GLN A 65 6.88 -18.89 2.98
C GLN A 65 6.85 -18.55 1.49
N LEU A 66 5.76 -18.89 0.80
CA LEU A 66 5.58 -18.58 -0.62
C LEU A 66 5.52 -17.06 -0.86
N VAL A 67 4.83 -16.30 0.01
CA VAL A 67 4.83 -14.83 -0.04
C VAL A 67 6.24 -14.28 0.11
N ARG A 68 7.01 -14.74 1.11
CA ARG A 68 8.41 -14.27 1.30
C ARG A 68 9.30 -14.56 0.09
N ILE A 69 9.15 -15.73 -0.53
CA ILE A 69 9.92 -16.10 -1.74
C ILE A 69 9.50 -15.22 -2.92
N ALA A 70 8.20 -14.98 -3.10
CA ALA A 70 7.68 -14.12 -4.15
C ALA A 70 8.21 -12.68 -3.99
N ASP A 71 8.22 -12.13 -2.78
CA ASP A 71 8.77 -10.80 -2.48
C ASP A 71 10.26 -10.73 -2.81
N ALA A 72 11.03 -11.76 -2.44
CA ALA A 72 12.46 -11.83 -2.76
C ALA A 72 12.72 -11.91 -4.27
N ALA A 73 11.96 -12.75 -4.98
CA ALA A 73 12.06 -12.88 -6.44
C ALA A 73 11.68 -11.58 -7.15
N GLN A 74 10.64 -10.90 -6.66
CA GLN A 74 10.23 -9.60 -7.18
C GLN A 74 11.31 -8.54 -6.96
N ARG A 75 11.90 -8.47 -5.76
CA ARG A 75 12.99 -7.54 -5.47
C ARG A 75 14.22 -7.78 -6.33
N ALA A 76 14.53 -9.05 -6.64
CA ALA A 76 15.60 -9.38 -7.58
C ALA A 76 15.32 -8.83 -9.00
N GLY A 77 14.05 -8.59 -9.34
CA GLY A 77 13.64 -7.93 -10.58
C GLY A 77 13.91 -6.42 -10.64
N TRP A 78 14.23 -5.76 -9.51
CA TRP A 78 14.60 -4.35 -9.45
C TRP A 78 16.05 -4.13 -9.86
N THR A 79 16.37 -4.44 -11.11
CA THR A 79 17.72 -4.27 -11.65
C THR A 79 18.06 -2.78 -11.81
N PRO A 80 19.36 -2.41 -11.86
CA PRO A 80 19.77 -1.03 -12.11
C PRO A 80 19.14 -0.41 -13.38
N ASP A 81 18.97 -1.21 -14.43
CA ASP A 81 18.33 -0.77 -15.68
C ASP A 81 16.85 -0.43 -15.48
N VAL A 82 16.15 -1.22 -14.66
CA VAL A 82 14.75 -0.96 -14.29
C VAL A 82 14.65 0.32 -13.48
N LEU A 83 15.52 0.50 -12.48
CA LEU A 83 15.52 1.69 -11.64
C LEU A 83 15.86 2.96 -12.45
N ALA A 84 16.83 2.87 -13.37
CA ALA A 84 17.17 3.95 -14.30
C ALA A 84 15.98 4.32 -15.19
N GLN A 85 15.30 3.34 -15.77
CA GLN A 85 14.10 3.57 -16.57
C GLN A 85 12.98 4.25 -15.76
N VAL A 86 12.72 3.78 -14.54
CA VAL A 86 11.66 4.32 -13.69
C VAL A 86 11.97 5.75 -13.29
N ARG A 87 13.23 6.04 -12.95
CA ARG A 87 13.69 7.40 -12.65
C ARG A 87 13.48 8.34 -13.84
N GLU A 88 13.89 7.92 -15.03
CA GLU A 88 13.79 8.75 -16.23
C GLU A 88 12.32 9.04 -16.58
N ARG A 89 11.44 8.04 -16.49
CA ARG A 89 10.10 8.12 -17.08
C ARG A 89 8.98 8.48 -16.11
N PHE A 90 9.07 8.07 -14.85
CA PHE A 90 7.94 8.11 -13.92
C PHE A 90 8.24 8.85 -12.62
N LEU A 91 9.47 8.73 -12.11
CA LEU A 91 9.89 9.26 -10.81
C LEU A 91 11.20 10.05 -10.91
N PRO A 92 11.23 11.17 -11.67
CA PRO A 92 12.42 12.00 -11.77
C PRO A 92 12.84 12.53 -10.40
N GLY A 93 14.16 12.60 -10.17
CA GLY A 93 14.75 13.08 -8.91
C GLY A 93 14.70 12.12 -7.73
N HIS A 94 14.12 10.92 -7.87
CA HIS A 94 14.10 9.93 -6.80
C HIS A 94 15.37 9.08 -6.78
N THR A 95 15.83 8.74 -5.57
CA THR A 95 16.93 7.79 -5.36
C THR A 95 16.49 6.36 -5.66
N ASP A 96 17.44 5.45 -5.90
CA ASP A 96 17.13 4.03 -6.11
C ASP A 96 16.30 3.46 -4.95
N GLN A 97 16.67 3.78 -3.72
CA GLN A 97 15.95 3.33 -2.52
C GLN A 97 14.49 3.80 -2.51
N GLN A 98 14.24 5.08 -2.81
CA GLN A 98 12.88 5.63 -2.87
C GLN A 98 12.05 5.00 -3.99
N ILE A 99 12.70 4.68 -5.12
CA ILE A 99 12.06 4.00 -6.25
C ILE A 99 11.68 2.57 -5.84
N ILE A 100 12.59 1.82 -5.22
CA ILE A 100 12.35 0.46 -4.73
C ILE A 100 11.19 0.44 -3.74
N GLU A 101 11.16 1.33 -2.75
CA GLU A 101 10.07 1.41 -1.77
C GLU A 101 8.70 1.70 -2.39
N ARG A 102 8.66 2.51 -3.45
CA ARG A 102 7.43 2.77 -4.19
C ARG A 102 7.01 1.58 -5.05
N LEU A 103 7.97 0.90 -5.69
CA LEU A 103 7.71 -0.29 -6.49
C LEU A 103 7.24 -1.47 -5.63
N ASP A 104 7.83 -1.68 -4.45
CA ASP A 104 7.42 -2.69 -3.48
C ASP A 104 5.97 -2.46 -3.02
N ARG A 105 5.64 -1.23 -2.58
CA ARG A 105 4.26 -0.87 -2.19
C ARG A 105 3.26 -1.03 -3.33
N LEU A 106 3.67 -0.65 -4.55
CA LEU A 106 2.80 -0.80 -5.71
C LEU A 106 2.55 -2.28 -6.02
N ALA A 107 3.58 -3.11 -5.92
CA ALA A 107 3.48 -4.52 -6.20
C ALA A 107 2.65 -5.26 -5.16
N GLU A 108 2.80 -4.94 -3.88
CA GLU A 108 1.94 -5.46 -2.81
C GLU A 108 0.47 -5.15 -3.11
N ARG A 109 0.16 -3.90 -3.50
CA ARG A 109 -1.20 -3.50 -3.84
C ARG A 109 -1.76 -4.16 -5.11
N LEU A 110 -0.90 -4.47 -6.08
CA LEU A 110 -1.30 -5.06 -7.36
C LEU A 110 -1.15 -6.59 -7.42
N GLY A 111 -0.70 -7.25 -6.35
CA GLY A 111 -0.44 -8.69 -6.31
C GLY A 111 0.73 -9.13 -7.20
N GLY A 112 1.81 -8.34 -7.28
CA GLY A 112 3.07 -8.70 -7.94
C GLY A 112 3.24 -8.25 -9.40
N PHE A 113 2.20 -7.74 -10.07
CA PHE A 113 2.26 -7.35 -11.49
C PHE A 113 2.71 -5.90 -11.71
N VAL A 114 4.00 -5.63 -11.50
CA VAL A 114 4.60 -4.31 -11.78
C VAL A 114 5.50 -4.34 -13.01
N LEU A 115 6.20 -5.46 -13.23
CA LEU A 115 6.99 -5.70 -14.43
C LEU A 115 6.08 -6.11 -15.60
N GLY A 116 6.25 -5.44 -16.74
CA GLY A 116 5.68 -5.80 -18.04
C GLY A 116 6.67 -6.58 -18.91
N HIS A 117 6.51 -6.49 -20.23
CA HIS A 117 7.33 -7.23 -21.19
C HIS A 117 8.83 -6.85 -21.10
N HIS A 118 9.70 -7.85 -21.19
CA HIS A 118 11.17 -7.72 -21.11
C HIS A 118 11.71 -7.14 -19.79
N GLY A 119 11.04 -7.38 -18.65
CA GLY A 119 11.56 -6.95 -17.35
C GLY A 119 11.54 -5.43 -17.15
N ARG A 120 10.73 -4.70 -17.91
CA ARG A 120 10.52 -3.25 -17.77
C ARG A 120 9.27 -2.98 -16.94
N VAL A 121 9.21 -1.87 -16.21
CA VAL A 121 7.96 -1.50 -15.53
C VAL A 121 6.86 -1.27 -16.57
N SER A 122 5.70 -1.88 -16.36
CA SER A 122 4.58 -1.73 -17.28
C SER A 122 4.12 -0.27 -17.34
N TRP A 123 3.63 0.18 -18.51
CA TRP A 123 3.15 1.55 -18.66
C TRP A 123 2.02 1.89 -17.68
N ARG A 124 1.14 0.92 -17.39
CA ARG A 124 0.08 1.05 -16.39
C ARG A 124 0.67 1.28 -14.99
N ALA A 125 1.63 0.47 -14.57
CA ALA A 125 2.29 0.63 -13.27
C ALA A 125 3.01 1.99 -13.16
N GLY A 126 3.73 2.38 -14.20
CA GLY A 126 4.40 3.69 -14.26
C GLY A 126 3.43 4.87 -14.12
N ARG A 127 2.27 4.82 -14.80
CA ARG A 127 1.23 5.85 -14.65
C ARG A 127 0.66 5.93 -13.23
N ILE A 128 0.53 4.79 -12.55
CA ILE A 128 0.07 4.76 -11.17
C ILE A 128 1.09 5.44 -10.26
N LEU A 129 2.39 5.14 -10.42
CA LEU A 129 3.46 5.80 -9.66
C LEU A 129 3.43 7.33 -9.82
N THR A 130 3.29 7.81 -11.06
CA THR A 130 3.19 9.26 -11.33
C THR A 130 1.93 9.87 -10.72
N ALA A 131 0.79 9.17 -10.77
CA ALA A 131 -0.46 9.64 -10.18
C ALA A 131 -0.36 9.76 -8.65
N GLU A 132 0.28 8.80 -7.99
CA GLU A 132 0.52 8.84 -6.54
C GLU A 132 1.41 10.00 -6.14
N LEU A 133 2.51 10.21 -6.87
CA LEU A 133 3.38 11.36 -6.64
C LEU A 133 2.63 12.69 -6.83
N GLY A 134 1.79 12.77 -7.86
CA GLY A 134 0.93 13.93 -8.09
C GLY A 134 -0.06 14.16 -6.95
N ALA A 135 -0.72 13.11 -6.47
CA ALA A 135 -1.65 13.18 -5.35
C ALA A 135 -0.96 13.63 -4.05
N GLU A 136 0.24 13.11 -3.76
CA GLU A 136 1.05 13.53 -2.61
C GLU A 136 1.46 15.01 -2.71
N ALA A 137 1.84 15.47 -3.91
CA ALA A 137 2.20 16.87 -4.13
C ALA A 137 1.00 17.81 -3.96
N VAL A 138 -0.16 17.45 -4.51
CA VAL A 138 -1.41 18.20 -4.36
C VAL A 138 -1.84 18.23 -2.89
N GLY A 139 -1.77 17.09 -2.19
CA GLY A 139 -2.09 17.01 -0.76
C GLY A 139 -1.20 17.92 0.09
N ARG A 140 0.12 17.95 -0.17
CA ARG A 140 1.04 18.88 0.52
C ARG A 140 0.73 20.34 0.20
N ALA A 141 0.39 20.65 -1.05
CA ALA A 141 0.02 22.00 -1.45
C ALA A 141 -1.29 22.45 -0.78
N ALA A 142 -2.28 21.57 -0.67
CA ALA A 142 -3.54 21.84 0.03
C ALA A 142 -3.29 22.14 1.52
N LEU A 143 -2.52 21.31 2.21
CA LEU A 143 -2.15 21.55 3.62
C LEU A 143 -1.39 22.86 3.82
N ALA A 144 -0.45 23.18 2.91
CA ALA A 144 0.29 24.44 2.97
C ALA A 144 -0.63 25.66 2.75
N LEU A 145 -1.60 25.53 1.83
CA LEU A 145 -2.60 26.57 1.59
C LEU A 145 -3.52 26.77 2.79
N GLU A 146 -4.00 25.69 3.41
CA GLU A 146 -4.82 25.74 4.62
C GLU A 146 -4.08 26.46 5.76
N ALA A 147 -2.81 26.11 6.00
CA ALA A 147 -1.97 26.78 6.99
C ALA A 147 -1.77 28.27 6.67
N ALA A 148 -1.58 28.62 5.40
CA ALA A 148 -1.44 30.02 4.98
C ALA A 148 -2.76 30.82 5.17
N VAL A 149 -3.90 30.20 4.86
CA VAL A 149 -5.23 30.80 5.08
C VAL A 149 -5.47 31.05 6.57
N GLU A 150 -5.10 30.11 7.44
CA GLU A 150 -5.21 30.27 8.90
C GLU A 150 -4.35 31.44 9.40
N GLN A 151 -3.09 31.53 8.95
CA GLN A 151 -2.20 32.63 9.30
C GLN A 151 -2.73 33.99 8.84
N LEU A 152 -3.21 34.08 7.59
CA LEU A 152 -3.78 35.32 7.06
C LEU A 152 -5.07 35.72 7.78
N SER A 153 -5.90 34.74 8.17
CA SER A 153 -7.12 34.99 8.94
C SER A 153 -6.80 35.51 10.34
N ALA A 154 -5.77 34.98 11.00
CA ALA A 154 -5.29 35.48 12.29
C ALA A 154 -4.79 36.93 12.18
N VAL A 155 -4.04 37.27 11.13
CA VAL A 155 -3.61 38.65 10.85
C VAL A 155 -4.83 39.55 10.62
N GLY A 156 -5.79 39.11 9.80
CA GLY A 156 -7.02 39.85 9.53
C GLY A 156 -7.85 40.13 10.79
N ALA A 157 -7.97 39.14 11.68
CA ALA A 157 -8.68 39.29 12.95
C ALA A 157 -8.03 40.32 13.89
N ALA A 158 -6.70 40.48 13.83
CA ALA A 158 -5.98 41.46 14.65
C ALA A 158 -6.16 42.91 14.17
N VAL A 159 -6.57 43.15 12.92
CA VAL A 159 -6.72 44.50 12.35
C VAL A 159 -7.77 45.32 13.09
N GLY A 160 -8.90 44.73 13.45
CA GLY A 160 -9.98 45.42 14.18
C GLY A 160 -9.51 45.96 15.54
N PRO A 161 -9.05 45.09 16.47
CA PRO A 161 -8.54 45.51 17.77
C PRO A 161 -7.39 46.52 17.70
N LEU A 162 -6.48 46.38 16.73
CA LEU A 162 -5.38 47.33 16.53
C LEU A 162 -5.87 48.70 16.04
N THR A 163 -6.91 48.73 15.21
CA THR A 163 -7.54 49.99 14.75
C THR A 163 -8.25 50.69 15.89
N GLU A 164 -8.98 49.94 16.72
CA GLU A 164 -9.63 50.45 17.94
C GLU A 164 -8.59 50.98 18.94
N LEU A 165 -7.52 50.23 19.19
CA LEU A 165 -6.44 50.67 20.06
C LEU A 165 -5.78 51.95 19.55
N ARG A 166 -5.51 52.05 18.24
CA ARG A 166 -5.00 53.29 17.62
C ARG A 166 -5.95 54.46 17.82
N ALA A 167 -7.26 54.25 17.64
CA ALA A 167 -8.26 55.30 17.84
C ALA A 167 -8.30 55.78 19.31
N ALA A 168 -8.27 54.84 20.27
CA ALA A 168 -8.22 55.15 21.69
C ALA A 168 -6.94 55.93 22.07
N LEU A 169 -5.77 55.50 21.59
CA LEU A 169 -4.50 56.20 21.81
C LEU A 169 -4.52 57.62 21.23
N THR A 170 -5.15 57.81 20.07
CA THR A 170 -5.30 59.14 19.45
C THR A 170 -6.19 60.06 20.31
N GLN A 171 -7.28 59.53 20.86
CA GLN A 171 -8.14 60.31 21.77
C GLN A 171 -7.41 60.70 23.06
N LEU A 172 -6.58 59.80 23.60
CA LEU A 172 -5.77 60.05 24.79
C LEU A 172 -4.74 61.15 24.56
N ASP A 173 -4.03 61.14 23.41
CA ASP A 173 -3.07 62.18 23.03
C ASP A 173 -3.74 63.56 22.91
N VAL A 174 -4.93 63.63 22.30
CA VAL A 174 -5.72 64.88 22.21
C VAL A 174 -6.10 65.38 23.61
N PHE A 175 -6.58 64.49 24.48
CA PHE A 175 -6.94 64.85 25.86
C PHE A 175 -5.74 65.42 26.63
N TYR A 176 -4.61 64.72 26.63
CA TYR A 176 -3.43 65.17 27.38
C TYR A 176 -2.81 66.45 26.82
N ARG A 177 -2.89 66.68 25.49
CA ARG A 177 -2.50 67.97 24.92
C ARG A 177 -3.40 69.11 25.39
N ALA A 178 -4.73 68.90 25.36
CA ALA A 178 -5.68 69.90 25.82
C ALA A 178 -5.49 70.25 27.31
N GLU A 179 -5.25 69.25 28.15
CA GLU A 179 -4.92 69.45 29.57
C GLU A 179 -3.57 70.18 29.76
N SER A 180 -2.57 69.91 28.92
CA SER A 180 -1.27 70.58 29.00
C SER A 180 -1.31 72.06 28.58
N GLU A 181 -2.27 72.44 27.74
CA GLU A 181 -2.49 73.81 27.27
C GLU A 181 -3.42 74.60 28.22
N HIS A 182 -4.22 73.92 29.05
CA HIS A 182 -4.93 74.51 30.19
C HIS A 182 -3.95 74.80 31.33
N ARG A 183 -3.28 75.96 31.30
CA ARG A 183 -2.68 76.53 32.52
C ARG A 183 -3.75 77.24 33.35
N PRO A 184 -3.69 77.15 34.70
CA PRO A 184 -4.63 77.81 35.61
C PRO A 184 -4.57 79.34 35.50
#